data_AF-A0A4Y8BS62-F1
#
_entry.id   AF-A0A4Y8BS62-F1
#
_cell.length_a   1.000
_cell.length_b   1.000
_cell.length_c   1.000
_cell.angle_alpha   90.00
_cell.angle_beta   90.00
_cell.angle_gamma   90.00
#
_symmetry.space_group_name_H-M   'P 1'
#
loop_
_entity.id
_entity.type
_entity.pdbx_description
1 polymer ?
#
loop_
_entity_poly.entity_id
_entity_poly.type
_entity_poly.pdbx_seq_one_letter_code
_entity_poly.pdbx_strand_id
1 'polypeptide(L)'
;MKYYVTIYIDELLEDEMLKHVDFSLLFKAKFSQISKQIDFTHAFLGLTKDKSPDELDTMKFERDVKYWDYNLGKLVTFRKEEYMWYDTTTTNEFNDGFWGFGTGTGSVNDTAGKVFNNNQYVLDNNVDKNRYIIKKLRSPQTFKPSNRCTLEISEEQYNTLLTNIKADFEATKEITPNSEEPINEEFTYKLLENNCVVWVVKKLSSIGIEVVNPVVKDPSGLLMATKLIQSIHSIFLKFQNIDDNLQSVKGAKAFKNWARMLINNSLMQEIYLDEYKKYYNSENLSPEQEEVLYALWNITRVYETLDILLSRLITKSGTKNLKGTFELIYFDKNDKQAKLLKADNDYEAIIIQDLDLSKKYNNFSVSKFYPFIFIPKDEMLSRTLYHKYDYGNISQEYQKDRNEFYFNVLAGEKSDKYWSSSYHKMTKSLRKVYVS
;
A
#
# COMPACT_ATOMS: atom_id res chain seq x y z
N MET A 1 16.67 -11.02 8.85
CA MET A 1 15.32 -11.54 8.57
C MET A 1 14.64 -10.63 7.57
N LYS A 2 13.90 -11.19 6.63
CA LYS A 2 12.94 -10.46 5.80
C LYS A 2 11.53 -10.81 6.21
N TYR A 3 10.58 -9.90 6.07
CA TYR A 3 9.19 -10.11 6.48
C TYR A 3 8.28 -9.80 5.30
N TYR A 4 7.23 -10.60 5.15
CA TYR A 4 6.33 -10.53 4.01
C TYR A 4 4.88 -10.58 4.46
N VAL A 5 4.07 -9.72 3.85
CA VAL A 5 2.61 -9.84 3.84
C VAL A 5 2.17 -10.16 2.43
N THR A 6 1.28 -11.14 2.30
CA THR A 6 0.77 -11.56 0.99
C THR A 6 -0.75 -11.51 0.97
N ILE A 7 -1.29 -10.77 0.01
CA ILE A 7 -2.71 -10.76 -0.31
C ILE A 7 -2.99 -11.99 -1.16
N TYR A 8 -3.94 -12.82 -0.76
CA TYR A 8 -4.43 -13.96 -1.54
C TYR A 8 -5.86 -13.70 -1.98
N ILE A 9 -6.17 -14.07 -3.21
CA ILE A 9 -7.49 -13.89 -3.83
C ILE A 9 -7.94 -15.23 -4.38
N ASP A 10 -9.11 -15.70 -3.95
CA ASP A 10 -9.67 -16.96 -4.41
C ASP A 10 -10.45 -16.80 -5.72
N GLU A 11 -10.05 -17.54 -6.76
CA GLU A 11 -10.63 -17.49 -8.11
C GLU A 11 -12.11 -17.93 -8.18
N LEU A 12 -12.59 -18.70 -7.19
CA LEU A 12 -13.96 -19.27 -7.19
C LEU A 12 -15.05 -18.22 -7.43
N LEU A 13 -14.83 -16.95 -7.07
CA LEU A 13 -15.82 -15.89 -7.28
C LEU A 13 -16.04 -15.51 -8.76
N GLU A 14 -15.00 -15.51 -9.60
CA GLU A 14 -15.17 -15.17 -11.02
C GLU A 14 -16.00 -16.25 -11.72
N ASP A 15 -15.70 -17.52 -11.48
CA ASP A 15 -16.37 -18.64 -12.15
C ASP A 15 -17.80 -18.90 -11.63
N GLU A 16 -18.05 -18.73 -10.31
CA GLU A 16 -19.38 -18.92 -9.72
C GLU A 16 -20.30 -17.71 -9.89
N MET A 17 -19.79 -16.46 -9.89
CA MET A 17 -20.64 -15.28 -10.08
C MET A 17 -20.93 -14.95 -11.54
N LEU A 18 -19.98 -15.12 -12.47
CA LEU A 18 -20.23 -14.83 -13.90
C LEU A 18 -21.19 -15.83 -14.55
N LYS A 19 -21.28 -17.07 -14.05
CA LYS A 19 -22.23 -18.07 -14.57
C LYS A 19 -23.65 -17.91 -14.01
N HIS A 20 -23.83 -17.22 -12.87
CA HIS A 20 -25.10 -17.26 -12.13
C HIS A 20 -25.68 -15.89 -11.72
N VAL A 21 -24.95 -14.77 -11.88
CA VAL A 21 -25.41 -13.46 -11.40
C VAL A 21 -25.19 -12.36 -12.43
N ASP A 22 -26.28 -11.92 -13.04
CA ASP A 22 -26.35 -10.59 -13.64
C ASP A 22 -26.40 -9.56 -12.50
N PHE A 23 -25.31 -8.82 -12.28
CA PHE A 23 -25.20 -7.85 -11.20
C PHE A 23 -26.21 -6.69 -11.31
N SER A 24 -26.84 -6.50 -12.48
CA SER A 24 -27.95 -5.54 -12.63
C SER A 24 -29.26 -6.01 -11.97
N LEU A 25 -29.37 -7.30 -11.60
CA LEU A 25 -30.56 -7.95 -11.04
C LEU A 25 -30.48 -8.16 -9.50
N LEU A 26 -29.68 -7.35 -8.80
CA LEU A 26 -29.52 -7.32 -7.34
C LEU A 26 -30.82 -6.91 -6.58
N PHE A 27 -31.87 -7.71 -6.69
CA PHE A 27 -33.00 -7.71 -5.76
C PHE A 27 -32.73 -8.71 -4.64
N LYS A 28 -32.83 -8.23 -3.38
CA LYS A 28 -32.56 -8.96 -2.11
C LYS A 28 -33.02 -10.43 -2.09
N ALA A 29 -34.14 -10.76 -2.72
CA ALA A 29 -34.77 -12.08 -2.63
C ALA A 29 -34.06 -13.20 -3.43
N LYS A 30 -33.55 -12.94 -4.65
CA LYS A 30 -32.81 -13.94 -5.45
C LYS A 30 -31.38 -14.10 -4.98
N PHE A 31 -30.75 -13.00 -4.56
CA PHE A 31 -29.39 -13.02 -4.02
C PHE A 31 -29.31 -13.83 -2.72
N SER A 32 -30.32 -13.73 -1.84
CA SER A 32 -30.41 -14.54 -0.61
C SER A 32 -30.29 -16.05 -0.86
N GLN A 33 -30.87 -16.58 -1.94
CA GLN A 33 -30.80 -18.01 -2.25
C GLN A 33 -29.43 -18.44 -2.81
N ILE A 34 -28.79 -17.59 -3.63
CA ILE A 34 -27.47 -17.84 -4.21
C ILE A 34 -26.35 -17.67 -3.16
N SER A 35 -26.52 -16.68 -2.28
CA SER A 35 -25.57 -16.30 -1.25
C SER A 35 -25.34 -17.38 -0.18
N LYS A 36 -26.25 -18.35 -0.02
CA LYS A 36 -26.05 -19.51 0.87
C LYS A 36 -25.00 -20.50 0.36
N GLN A 37 -24.55 -20.39 -0.90
CA GLN A 37 -23.60 -21.30 -1.53
C GLN A 37 -22.20 -20.70 -1.69
N ILE A 38 -22.06 -19.39 -1.54
CA ILE A 38 -20.83 -18.63 -1.79
C ILE A 38 -20.07 -18.49 -0.44
N ASP A 39 -18.80 -18.88 -0.38
CA ASP A 39 -17.90 -18.55 0.74
C ASP A 39 -17.83 -17.01 0.85
N PHE A 40 -17.50 -16.38 1.98
CA PHE A 40 -17.39 -14.90 2.04
C PHE A 40 -15.99 -14.41 2.40
N THR A 41 -15.02 -15.33 2.44
CA THR A 41 -13.62 -15.10 2.81
C THR A 41 -12.65 -15.19 1.61
N HIS A 42 -13.04 -14.63 0.46
CA HIS A 42 -12.29 -14.75 -0.81
C HIS A 42 -11.06 -13.87 -0.96
N ALA A 43 -10.85 -12.93 -0.04
CA ALA A 43 -9.62 -12.16 0.06
C ALA A 43 -9.08 -12.32 1.49
N PHE A 44 -7.81 -12.68 1.61
CA PHE A 44 -7.18 -12.93 2.91
C PHE A 44 -5.69 -12.60 2.88
N LEU A 45 -5.09 -12.51 4.06
CA LEU A 45 -3.68 -12.21 4.25
C LEU A 45 -2.94 -13.47 4.70
N GLY A 46 -1.80 -13.76 4.09
CA GLY A 46 -0.79 -14.66 4.64
C GLY A 46 0.42 -13.86 5.13
N LEU A 47 1.01 -14.28 6.25
CA LEU A 47 2.19 -13.63 6.82
C LEU A 47 3.35 -14.62 6.86
N THR A 48 4.44 -14.30 6.14
CA THR A 48 5.65 -15.12 6.14
C THR A 48 6.89 -14.32 6.54
N LYS A 49 7.90 -15.02 7.08
CA LYS A 49 9.18 -14.44 7.48
C LYS A 49 10.33 -15.31 7.01
N ASP A 50 11.48 -14.69 6.80
CA ASP A 50 12.70 -15.21 6.17
C ASP A 50 12.58 -15.68 4.72
N LYS A 51 11.43 -16.24 4.36
CA LYS A 51 11.14 -16.75 3.03
C LYS A 51 9.86 -16.14 2.48
N SER A 52 9.97 -15.60 1.28
CA SER A 52 8.81 -15.19 0.50
C SER A 52 7.97 -16.41 0.12
N PRO A 53 6.66 -16.27 -0.12
CA PRO A 53 5.84 -17.34 -0.70
C PRO A 53 6.41 -17.93 -1.99
N ASP A 54 7.07 -17.12 -2.84
CA ASP A 54 7.69 -17.61 -4.08
C ASP A 54 8.86 -18.55 -3.79
N GLU A 55 9.67 -18.26 -2.77
CA GLU A 55 10.72 -19.18 -2.31
C GLU A 55 10.12 -20.44 -1.68
N LEU A 56 9.10 -20.29 -0.83
CA LEU A 56 8.44 -21.42 -0.16
C LEU A 56 7.78 -22.39 -1.16
N ASP A 57 7.27 -21.89 -2.28
CA ASP A 57 6.69 -22.73 -3.34
C ASP A 57 7.73 -23.65 -4.01
N THR A 58 9.02 -23.31 -3.92
CA THR A 58 10.12 -24.13 -4.47
C THR A 58 10.68 -25.13 -3.47
N MET A 59 10.28 -25.03 -2.20
CA MET A 59 10.75 -25.90 -1.14
C MET A 59 9.96 -27.20 -1.08
N LYS A 60 10.62 -28.26 -0.63
CA LYS A 60 9.98 -29.55 -0.38
C LYS A 60 9.68 -29.71 1.10
N PHE A 61 8.42 -29.99 1.42
CA PHE A 61 8.00 -30.31 2.78
C PHE A 61 7.48 -31.75 2.81
N GLU A 62 7.90 -32.51 3.82
CA GLU A 62 7.50 -33.89 4.01
C GLU A 62 6.87 -34.07 5.39
N ARG A 63 5.80 -34.85 5.47
CA ARG A 63 5.24 -35.30 6.75
C ARG A 63 5.14 -36.81 6.81
N ASP A 64 5.37 -37.36 7.99
CA ASP A 64 5.13 -38.77 8.27
C ASP A 64 3.63 -38.99 8.47
N VAL A 65 3.04 -39.82 7.62
CA VAL A 65 1.70 -40.39 7.88
C VAL A 65 1.89 -41.55 8.83
N LYS A 66 1.38 -41.41 10.05
CA LYS A 66 1.51 -42.42 11.10
C LYS A 66 0.18 -43.14 11.34
N TYR A 67 0.26 -44.43 11.64
CA TYR A 67 -0.88 -45.23 12.09
C TYR A 67 -0.57 -45.84 13.46
N TRP A 68 -1.62 -46.15 14.21
CA TRP A 68 -1.48 -46.86 15.49
C TRP A 68 -1.33 -48.35 15.23
N ASP A 69 -0.17 -48.92 15.55
CA ASP A 69 0.06 -50.36 15.49
C ASP A 69 -0.26 -50.98 16.86
N TYR A 70 -1.34 -51.77 16.92
CA TYR A 70 -1.79 -52.42 18.15
C TYR A 70 -0.86 -53.54 18.65
N ASN A 71 -0.07 -54.17 17.76
CA ASN A 71 0.89 -55.20 18.15
C ASN A 71 2.17 -54.59 18.75
N LEU A 72 2.56 -53.42 18.25
CA LEU A 72 3.74 -52.69 18.74
C LEU A 72 3.42 -51.68 19.84
N GLY A 73 2.13 -51.39 20.09
CA GLY A 73 1.67 -50.44 21.09
C GLY A 73 2.16 -49.01 20.85
N LYS A 74 2.42 -48.62 19.59
CA LYS A 74 2.99 -47.32 19.23
C LYS A 74 2.54 -46.84 17.85
N LEU A 75 2.70 -45.53 17.61
CA LEU A 75 2.57 -44.95 16.29
C LEU A 75 3.76 -45.36 15.41
N VAL A 76 3.46 -45.88 14.22
CA VAL A 76 4.45 -46.26 13.21
C VAL A 76 4.22 -45.45 11.95
N THR A 77 5.30 -44.96 11.33
CA THR A 77 5.22 -44.25 10.05
C THR A 77 4.84 -45.25 8.95
N PHE A 78 3.70 -45.03 8.30
CA PHE A 78 3.23 -45.78 7.15
C PHE A 78 3.93 -45.31 5.86
N ARG A 79 3.93 -44.00 5.63
CA ARG A 79 4.57 -43.39 4.45
C ARG A 79 4.94 -41.93 4.74
N LYS A 80 5.82 -41.40 3.90
CA LYS A 80 6.07 -39.95 3.81
C LYS A 80 5.21 -39.35 2.71
N GLU A 81 4.57 -38.23 3.00
CA GLU A 81 3.82 -37.45 2.01
C GLU A 81 4.51 -36.10 1.82
N GLU A 82 4.80 -35.77 0.56
CA GLU A 82 5.14 -34.40 0.18
C GLU A 82 3.87 -33.53 0.25
N TYR A 83 4.00 -32.33 0.79
CA TYR A 83 2.89 -31.36 0.87
C TYR A 83 3.40 -29.95 0.59
N MET A 84 2.49 -29.05 0.21
CA MET A 84 2.81 -27.64 0.01
C MET A 84 2.87 -26.92 1.36
N TRP A 85 3.72 -25.91 1.52
CA TRP A 85 3.87 -25.17 2.79
C TRP A 85 2.57 -24.57 3.34
N TYR A 86 1.59 -24.31 2.47
CA TYR A 86 0.26 -23.82 2.83
C TYR A 86 -0.75 -24.94 3.13
N ASP A 87 -0.43 -26.23 2.98
CA ASP A 87 -1.34 -27.36 3.28
C ASP A 87 -1.23 -27.84 4.75
N THR A 88 -1.01 -26.90 5.66
CA THR A 88 -0.98 -27.17 7.10
C THR A 88 -1.74 -26.08 7.85
N THR A 89 -2.48 -26.47 8.87
CA THR A 89 -3.16 -25.56 9.81
C THR A 89 -2.25 -25.07 10.93
N THR A 90 -1.01 -25.59 11.00
CA THR A 90 -0.02 -25.20 12.00
C THR A 90 0.95 -24.18 11.44
N THR A 91 1.15 -23.10 12.19
CA THR A 91 2.22 -22.13 11.93
C THR A 91 3.58 -22.81 12.06
N ASN A 92 4.56 -22.34 11.32
CA ASN A 92 5.92 -22.85 11.38
C ASN A 92 6.92 -21.69 11.46
N GLU A 93 8.22 -21.99 11.40
CA GLU A 93 9.27 -20.97 11.49
C GLU A 93 9.20 -19.91 10.38
N PHE A 94 8.55 -20.20 9.25
CA PHE A 94 8.40 -19.28 8.11
C PHE A 94 7.01 -18.65 7.99
N ASN A 95 5.98 -19.20 8.64
CA ASN A 95 4.58 -18.86 8.40
C ASN A 95 3.80 -18.63 9.70
N ASP A 96 3.33 -17.41 9.92
CA ASP A 96 2.49 -17.00 11.05
C ASP A 96 0.97 -17.05 10.74
N GLY A 97 0.62 -17.75 9.66
CA GLY A 97 -0.74 -18.18 9.34
C GLY A 97 -1.42 -17.36 8.25
N PHE A 98 -2.62 -17.82 7.88
CA PHE A 98 -3.51 -17.16 6.94
C PHE A 98 -4.76 -16.66 7.66
N TRP A 99 -5.14 -15.42 7.39
CA TRP A 99 -6.11 -14.67 8.16
C TRP A 99 -7.07 -13.94 7.23
N GLY A 100 -8.36 -14.02 7.49
CA GLY A 100 -9.32 -13.24 6.73
C GLY A 100 -10.66 -13.08 7.43
N PHE A 101 -11.48 -12.20 6.87
CA PHE A 101 -12.73 -11.77 7.47
C PHE A 101 -13.90 -12.23 6.61
N GLY A 102 -14.98 -12.70 7.21
CA GLY A 102 -16.15 -13.16 6.48
C GLY A 102 -17.42 -13.10 7.31
N THR A 103 -18.52 -13.62 6.75
CA THR A 103 -19.75 -13.78 7.53
C THR A 103 -19.51 -14.74 8.69
N GLY A 104 -19.91 -14.30 9.88
CA GLY A 104 -19.97 -15.10 11.07
C GLY A 104 -21.25 -15.93 11.16
N THR A 105 -22.20 -15.80 10.24
CA THR A 105 -23.50 -16.48 10.36
C THR A 105 -23.91 -17.19 9.06
N GLY A 106 -25.10 -17.80 9.06
CA GLY A 106 -25.76 -18.24 7.83
C GLY A 106 -26.34 -17.11 6.96
N SER A 107 -26.27 -15.86 7.42
CA SER A 107 -26.75 -14.67 6.71
C SER A 107 -25.61 -13.95 5.99
N VAL A 108 -25.95 -13.08 5.04
CA VAL A 108 -25.01 -12.51 4.06
C VAL A 108 -24.93 -10.99 4.07
N ASN A 109 -25.74 -10.31 4.90
CA ASN A 109 -25.64 -8.87 5.10
C ASN A 109 -26.16 -8.47 6.47
N ASP A 110 -25.60 -7.38 7.02
CA ASP A 110 -25.97 -6.80 8.32
C ASP A 110 -25.96 -7.84 9.44
N THR A 111 -24.89 -8.64 9.47
CA THR A 111 -24.74 -9.77 10.40
C THR A 111 -23.40 -9.72 11.11
N ALA A 112 -23.23 -10.56 12.13
CA ALA A 112 -21.96 -10.73 12.81
C ALA A 112 -20.89 -11.16 11.81
N GLY A 113 -19.81 -10.40 11.70
CA GLY A 113 -18.63 -10.74 10.92
C GLY A 113 -17.55 -11.35 11.79
N LYS A 114 -16.80 -12.31 11.26
CA LYS A 114 -15.79 -13.06 12.00
C LYS A 114 -14.44 -13.00 11.31
N VAL A 115 -13.37 -12.82 12.09
CA VAL A 115 -12.01 -13.06 11.62
C VAL A 115 -11.66 -14.53 11.86
N PHE A 116 -11.22 -15.17 10.80
CA PHE A 116 -10.87 -16.57 10.77
C PHE A 116 -9.36 -16.73 10.71
N ASN A 117 -8.86 -17.70 11.45
CA ASN A 117 -7.54 -18.25 11.24
C ASN A 117 -7.62 -19.43 10.26
N ASN A 118 -6.49 -19.74 9.64
CA ASN A 118 -6.36 -20.81 8.67
C ASN A 118 -7.18 -20.61 7.37
N ASN A 119 -7.22 -19.38 6.85
CA ASN A 119 -7.97 -19.04 5.64
C ASN A 119 -7.44 -19.63 4.32
N GLN A 120 -6.35 -20.41 4.36
CA GLN A 120 -5.99 -21.33 3.27
C GLN A 120 -7.05 -22.43 3.06
N TYR A 121 -7.94 -22.65 4.05
CA TYR A 121 -9.08 -23.55 3.95
C TYR A 121 -10.39 -22.78 3.74
N VAL A 122 -11.30 -23.38 2.98
CA VAL A 122 -12.71 -22.99 2.93
C VAL A 122 -13.39 -23.53 4.19
N LEU A 123 -14.11 -22.68 4.90
CA LEU A 123 -14.84 -23.03 6.11
C LEU A 123 -16.33 -23.23 5.81
N ASP A 124 -16.95 -24.19 6.49
CA ASP A 124 -18.39 -24.46 6.44
C ASP A 124 -19.04 -24.05 7.76
N ASN A 125 -20.19 -23.38 7.68
CA ASN A 125 -20.95 -22.92 8.84
C ASN A 125 -21.90 -24.02 9.32
N ASN A 126 -21.39 -24.96 10.12
CA ASN A 126 -22.22 -26.03 10.66
C ASN A 126 -23.18 -25.49 11.74
N VAL A 127 -24.36 -25.06 11.30
CA VAL A 127 -25.44 -24.49 12.13
C VAL A 127 -25.87 -25.46 13.24
N ASP A 128 -26.03 -26.74 12.90
CA ASP A 128 -26.47 -27.78 13.85
C ASP A 128 -25.49 -27.97 15.02
N LYS A 129 -24.18 -27.94 14.72
CA LYS A 129 -23.11 -28.04 15.73
C LYS A 129 -22.70 -26.67 16.28
N ASN A 130 -23.35 -25.60 15.83
CA ASN A 130 -23.04 -24.20 16.09
C ASN A 130 -21.53 -23.89 16.04
N ARG A 131 -20.83 -24.39 15.01
CA ARG A 131 -19.37 -24.21 14.87
C ARG A 131 -18.95 -24.22 13.41
N TYR A 132 -17.79 -23.63 13.13
CA TYR A 132 -17.17 -23.75 11.81
C TYR A 132 -16.37 -25.05 11.73
N ILE A 133 -16.41 -25.67 10.56
CA ILE A 133 -15.58 -26.84 10.24
C ILE A 133 -14.84 -26.60 8.93
N ILE A 134 -13.67 -27.20 8.79
CA ILE A 134 -12.94 -27.17 7.53
C ILE A 134 -13.73 -27.98 6.50
N LYS A 135 -14.11 -27.33 5.39
CA LYS A 135 -14.78 -27.97 4.25
C LYS A 135 -13.77 -28.62 3.32
N LYS A 136 -12.79 -27.83 2.88
CA LYS A 136 -11.72 -28.23 1.96
C LYS A 136 -10.57 -27.23 1.99
N LEU A 137 -9.39 -27.63 1.53
CA LEU A 137 -8.33 -26.68 1.15
C LEU A 137 -8.82 -25.82 -0.02
N ARG A 138 -8.44 -24.54 -0.05
CA ARG A 138 -8.68 -23.69 -1.22
C ARG A 138 -7.95 -24.24 -2.45
N SER A 139 -8.37 -23.78 -3.62
CA SER A 139 -7.76 -24.17 -4.88
C SER A 139 -6.26 -23.87 -4.85
N PRO A 140 -5.38 -24.76 -5.35
CA PRO A 140 -3.97 -24.43 -5.58
C PRO A 140 -3.77 -23.16 -6.42
N GLN A 141 -4.77 -22.79 -7.24
CA GLN A 141 -4.76 -21.55 -8.01
C GLN A 141 -4.74 -20.29 -7.14
N THR A 142 -5.43 -20.31 -5.99
CA THR A 142 -5.43 -19.20 -5.02
C THR A 142 -4.02 -18.84 -4.58
N PHE A 143 -3.13 -19.84 -4.50
CA PHE A 143 -1.75 -19.65 -4.04
C PHE A 143 -0.77 -19.36 -5.17
N LYS A 144 -1.19 -19.32 -6.45
CA LYS A 144 -0.29 -19.00 -7.56
C LYS A 144 0.12 -17.53 -7.56
N PRO A 145 1.31 -17.20 -8.11
CA PRO A 145 1.75 -15.82 -8.29
C PRO A 145 0.77 -14.92 -9.06
N SER A 146 -0.09 -15.49 -9.91
CA SER A 146 -1.14 -14.75 -10.63
C SER A 146 -2.27 -14.24 -9.75
N ASN A 147 -2.53 -14.88 -8.60
CA ASN A 147 -3.66 -14.61 -7.71
C ASN A 147 -3.25 -14.15 -6.32
N ARG A 148 -1.97 -13.78 -6.17
CA ARG A 148 -1.45 -13.24 -4.92
C ARG A 148 -0.55 -12.04 -5.14
N CYS A 149 -0.48 -11.20 -4.12
CA CYS A 149 0.38 -10.02 -4.09
C CYS A 149 1.25 -10.06 -2.84
N THR A 150 2.54 -10.38 -3.01
CA THR A 150 3.52 -10.42 -1.93
C THR A 150 4.23 -9.07 -1.80
N LEU A 151 4.29 -8.53 -0.58
CA LEU A 151 4.94 -7.27 -0.25
C LEU A 151 5.97 -7.52 0.88
N GLU A 152 7.24 -7.16 0.63
CA GLU A 152 8.27 -7.13 1.67
C GLU A 152 8.02 -5.93 2.60
N ILE A 153 7.97 -6.14 3.90
CA ILE A 153 7.69 -5.11 4.90
C ILE A 153 8.73 -5.13 6.02
N SER A 154 8.81 -4.07 6.81
CA SER A 154 9.70 -4.06 7.98
C SER A 154 9.21 -5.01 9.07
N GLU A 155 10.10 -5.34 10.01
CA GLU A 155 9.77 -6.13 11.19
C GLU A 155 8.67 -5.47 12.04
N GLU A 156 8.75 -4.14 12.25
CA GLU A 156 7.75 -3.40 13.02
C GLU A 156 6.38 -3.44 12.34
N GLN A 157 6.33 -3.23 11.01
CA GLN A 157 5.10 -3.35 10.24
C GLN A 157 4.51 -4.75 10.33
N TYR A 158 5.34 -5.79 10.23
CA TYR A 158 4.91 -7.18 10.35
C TYR A 158 4.31 -7.50 11.72
N ASN A 159 5.03 -7.18 12.79
CA ASN A 159 4.61 -7.47 14.16
C ASN A 159 3.35 -6.69 14.54
N THR A 160 3.25 -5.43 14.10
CA THR A 160 2.04 -4.61 14.31
C THR A 160 0.84 -5.19 13.57
N LEU A 161 1.02 -5.61 12.30
CA LEU A 161 -0.03 -6.23 11.52
C LEU A 161 -0.54 -7.52 12.18
N LEU A 162 0.38 -8.41 12.56
CA LEU A 162 0.04 -9.69 13.19
C LEU A 162 -0.69 -9.49 14.53
N THR A 163 -0.24 -8.53 15.34
CA THR A 163 -0.89 -8.17 16.60
C THR A 163 -2.32 -7.66 16.37
N ASN A 164 -2.49 -6.74 15.40
CA ASN A 164 -3.81 -6.20 15.06
C ASN A 164 -4.76 -7.26 14.49
N ILE A 165 -4.26 -8.24 13.74
CA ILE A 165 -5.07 -9.34 13.22
C ILE A 165 -5.49 -10.29 14.35
N LYS A 166 -4.55 -10.64 15.23
CA LYS A 166 -4.85 -11.48 16.40
C LYS A 166 -5.85 -10.82 17.35
N ALA A 167 -5.77 -9.50 17.51
CA ALA A 167 -6.75 -8.75 18.29
C ALA A 167 -8.17 -8.87 17.72
N ASP A 168 -8.34 -8.70 16.40
CA ASP A 168 -9.65 -8.91 15.76
C ASP A 168 -10.13 -10.36 15.88
N PHE A 169 -9.23 -11.33 15.73
CA PHE A 169 -9.55 -12.74 15.90
C PHE A 169 -10.05 -13.01 17.31
N GLU A 170 -9.33 -12.55 18.34
CA GLU A 170 -9.75 -12.71 19.73
C GLU A 170 -11.07 -11.99 20.04
N ALA A 171 -11.29 -10.80 19.47
CA ALA A 171 -12.53 -10.08 19.61
C ALA A 171 -13.72 -10.86 19.00
N THR A 172 -13.52 -11.51 17.86
CA THR A 172 -14.57 -12.22 17.11
C THR A 172 -14.61 -13.74 17.36
N LYS A 173 -13.81 -14.28 18.28
CA LYS A 173 -13.64 -15.73 18.46
C LYS A 173 -14.94 -16.44 18.91
N GLU A 174 -15.75 -15.77 19.72
CA GLU A 174 -17.02 -16.29 20.25
C GLU A 174 -18.17 -16.17 19.24
N ILE A 175 -17.97 -15.49 18.11
CA ILE A 175 -18.98 -15.46 17.04
C ILE A 175 -19.10 -16.88 16.46
N THR A 176 -20.32 -17.37 16.44
CA THR A 176 -20.73 -18.68 15.93
C THR A 176 -21.78 -18.51 14.83
N PRO A 177 -22.09 -19.56 14.04
CA PRO A 177 -23.13 -19.50 13.03
C PRO A 177 -24.49 -18.96 13.51
N ASN A 178 -24.81 -19.10 14.82
CA ASN A 178 -26.04 -18.63 15.45
C ASN A 178 -25.91 -17.25 16.14
N SER A 179 -24.77 -16.57 16.05
CA SER A 179 -24.59 -15.23 16.63
C SER A 179 -25.35 -14.21 15.78
N GLU A 180 -26.61 -13.95 16.11
CA GLU A 180 -27.50 -13.08 15.30
C GLU A 180 -27.06 -11.62 15.26
N GLU A 181 -26.38 -11.14 16.32
CA GLU A 181 -25.96 -9.74 16.45
C GLU A 181 -24.44 -9.55 16.30
N PRO A 182 -23.99 -8.47 15.63
CA PRO A 182 -22.58 -8.12 15.57
C PRO A 182 -22.07 -7.62 16.92
N ILE A 183 -20.77 -7.82 17.19
CA ILE A 183 -20.13 -7.34 18.42
C ILE A 183 -20.10 -5.80 18.47
N ASN A 184 -19.83 -5.17 17.31
CA ASN A 184 -19.87 -3.73 17.10
C ASN A 184 -19.97 -3.43 15.60
N GLU A 185 -20.06 -2.14 15.23
CA GLU A 185 -20.13 -1.72 13.83
C GLU A 185 -18.91 -2.13 12.99
N GLU A 186 -17.72 -2.18 13.59
CA GLU A 186 -16.48 -2.57 12.91
C GLU A 186 -16.50 -4.03 12.45
N PHE A 187 -17.13 -4.91 13.25
CA PHE A 187 -17.29 -6.33 12.95
C PHE A 187 -18.67 -6.67 12.40
N THR A 188 -19.46 -5.69 11.96
CA THR A 188 -20.66 -5.96 11.17
C THR A 188 -20.26 -6.32 9.74
N TYR A 189 -20.52 -7.55 9.32
CA TYR A 189 -20.30 -7.95 7.93
C TYR A 189 -21.37 -7.34 7.04
N LYS A 190 -20.92 -6.55 6.06
CA LYS A 190 -21.77 -5.97 5.03
C LYS A 190 -21.15 -6.19 3.67
N LEU A 191 -21.88 -6.86 2.77
CA LEU A 191 -21.35 -7.32 1.50
C LEU A 191 -20.70 -6.20 0.66
N LEU A 192 -21.29 -4.99 0.67
CA LEU A 192 -20.85 -3.86 -0.15
C LEU A 192 -20.00 -2.83 0.61
N GLU A 193 -19.93 -2.92 1.93
CA GLU A 193 -19.37 -1.85 2.80
C GLU A 193 -18.24 -2.34 3.71
N ASN A 194 -18.35 -3.55 4.24
CA ASN A 194 -17.43 -4.11 5.23
C ASN A 194 -17.34 -5.62 5.03
N ASN A 195 -16.63 -6.02 3.96
CA ASN A 195 -16.43 -7.40 3.55
C ASN A 195 -14.94 -7.82 3.69
N CYS A 196 -14.59 -9.02 3.22
CA CYS A 196 -13.22 -9.55 3.27
C CYS A 196 -12.18 -8.62 2.63
N VAL A 197 -12.49 -8.03 1.48
CA VAL A 197 -11.61 -7.11 0.75
C VAL A 197 -11.41 -5.82 1.56
N VAL A 198 -12.47 -5.24 2.08
CA VAL A 198 -12.39 -4.04 2.92
C VAL A 198 -11.53 -4.28 4.15
N TRP A 199 -11.67 -5.44 4.80
CA TRP A 199 -10.84 -5.82 5.95
C TRP A 199 -9.36 -5.93 5.57
N VAL A 200 -9.02 -6.61 4.47
CA VAL A 200 -7.65 -6.69 3.93
C VAL A 200 -7.06 -5.29 3.71
N VAL A 201 -7.80 -4.42 3.02
CA VAL A 201 -7.38 -3.04 2.72
C VAL A 201 -7.15 -2.24 4.01
N LYS A 202 -8.07 -2.35 4.99
CA LYS A 202 -7.92 -1.69 6.30
C LYS A 202 -6.66 -2.17 7.01
N LYS A 203 -6.38 -3.48 7.03
CA LYS A 203 -5.20 -4.04 7.70
C LYS A 203 -3.89 -3.60 7.04
N LEU A 204 -3.80 -3.62 5.72
CA LEU A 204 -2.63 -3.10 5.00
C LEU A 204 -2.44 -1.59 5.24
N SER A 205 -3.53 -0.81 5.15
CA SER A 205 -3.49 0.63 5.43
C SER A 205 -3.04 0.95 6.86
N SER A 206 -3.39 0.08 7.83
CA SER A 206 -3.04 0.21 9.25
C SER A 206 -1.54 0.10 9.54
N ILE A 207 -0.74 -0.38 8.58
CA ILE A 207 0.73 -0.45 8.67
C ILE A 207 1.43 0.44 7.62
N GLY A 208 0.70 1.35 6.98
CA GLY A 208 1.27 2.31 6.05
C GLY A 208 1.40 1.84 4.61
N ILE A 209 0.84 0.67 4.25
CA ILE A 209 0.78 0.24 2.84
C ILE A 209 -0.30 1.03 2.09
N GLU A 210 0.05 1.55 0.92
CA GLU A 210 -0.87 2.24 0.01
C GLU A 210 -1.69 1.23 -0.79
N VAL A 211 -3.01 1.36 -0.72
CA VAL A 211 -3.95 0.55 -1.52
C VAL A 211 -4.93 1.50 -2.20
N VAL A 212 -4.98 1.44 -3.53
CA VAL A 212 -5.71 2.39 -4.39
C VAL A 212 -7.21 2.06 -4.39
N ASN A 213 -8.03 2.92 -3.77
CA ASN A 213 -9.34 2.52 -3.24
C ASN A 213 -10.65 2.92 -3.99
N PRO A 214 -10.71 3.44 -5.23
CA PRO A 214 -12.04 3.57 -5.84
C PRO A 214 -12.55 2.27 -6.50
N VAL A 215 -11.68 1.30 -6.79
CA VAL A 215 -12.05 0.07 -7.54
C VAL A 215 -12.17 -1.17 -6.64
N VAL A 216 -11.70 -1.10 -5.40
CA VAL A 216 -11.46 -2.28 -4.56
C VAL A 216 -12.61 -2.48 -3.56
N LYS A 217 -13.80 -2.87 -4.07
CA LYS A 217 -14.91 -3.31 -3.21
C LYS A 217 -15.18 -4.81 -3.31
N ASP A 218 -14.60 -5.46 -4.30
CA ASP A 218 -14.74 -6.87 -4.60
C ASP A 218 -13.38 -7.52 -4.94
N PRO A 219 -13.30 -8.86 -4.92
CA PRO A 219 -12.07 -9.60 -5.20
C PRO A 219 -11.46 -9.34 -6.57
N SER A 220 -12.24 -9.16 -7.64
CA SER A 220 -11.73 -8.90 -8.99
C SER A 220 -11.08 -7.51 -9.06
N GLY A 221 -11.72 -6.50 -8.45
CA GLY A 221 -11.14 -5.16 -8.32
C GLY A 221 -9.82 -5.18 -7.53
N LEU A 222 -9.74 -5.96 -6.44
CA LEU A 222 -8.50 -6.15 -5.69
C LEU A 222 -7.43 -6.86 -6.54
N LEU A 223 -7.81 -7.89 -7.30
CA LEU A 223 -6.90 -8.65 -8.17
C LEU A 223 -6.29 -7.76 -9.24
N MET A 224 -7.11 -6.96 -9.92
CA MET A 224 -6.63 -5.97 -10.90
C MET A 224 -5.69 -4.94 -10.26
N ALA A 225 -5.93 -4.57 -9.00
CA ALA A 225 -5.11 -3.60 -8.28
C ALA A 225 -3.76 -4.18 -7.78
N THR A 226 -3.59 -5.51 -7.70
CA THR A 226 -2.37 -6.13 -7.12
C THR A 226 -1.08 -5.63 -7.74
N LYS A 227 -0.98 -5.59 -9.08
CA LYS A 227 0.20 -5.09 -9.80
C LYS A 227 0.50 -3.63 -9.48
N LEU A 228 -0.55 -2.83 -9.33
CA LEU A 228 -0.42 -1.43 -8.98
C LEU A 228 0.07 -1.26 -7.54
N ILE A 229 -0.49 -2.01 -6.60
CA ILE A 229 -0.05 -2.04 -5.19
C ILE A 229 1.44 -2.42 -5.11
N GLN A 230 1.87 -3.46 -5.83
CA GLN A 230 3.28 -3.87 -5.89
C GLN A 230 4.18 -2.77 -6.43
N SER A 231 3.78 -2.10 -7.51
CA SER A 231 4.54 -1.00 -8.12
C SER A 231 4.72 0.16 -7.14
N ILE A 232 3.62 0.64 -6.54
CA ILE A 232 3.62 1.71 -5.55
C ILE A 232 4.49 1.34 -4.35
N HIS A 233 4.32 0.12 -3.83
CA HIS A 233 5.09 -0.37 -2.68
C HIS A 233 6.58 -0.48 -3.00
N SER A 234 6.95 -0.91 -4.21
CA SER A 234 8.35 -0.97 -4.65
C SER A 234 9.00 0.41 -4.67
N ILE A 235 8.26 1.46 -5.02
CA ILE A 235 8.75 2.85 -4.97
C ILE A 235 8.94 3.28 -3.51
N PHE A 236 7.98 3.00 -2.63
CA PHE A 236 8.14 3.26 -1.19
C PHE A 236 9.38 2.57 -0.61
N LEU A 237 9.64 1.31 -0.96
CA LEU A 237 10.84 0.58 -0.53
C LEU A 237 12.14 1.27 -0.97
N LYS A 238 12.17 1.97 -2.11
CA LYS A 238 13.36 2.77 -2.49
C LYS A 238 13.63 3.91 -1.52
N PHE A 239 12.58 4.60 -1.06
CA PHE A 239 12.71 5.63 -0.02
C PHE A 239 13.10 5.02 1.33
N GLN A 240 12.44 3.94 1.74
CA GLN A 240 12.73 3.23 2.99
C GLN A 240 14.17 2.68 3.04
N ASN A 241 14.71 2.23 1.89
CA ASN A 241 16.08 1.77 1.79
C ASN A 241 17.10 2.91 1.98
N ILE A 242 16.71 4.17 1.84
CA ILE A 242 17.58 5.34 2.05
C ILE A 242 17.41 5.91 3.46
N ASP A 243 16.17 5.93 3.96
CA ASP A 243 15.78 6.48 5.27
C ASP A 243 15.15 5.40 6.15
N ASP A 244 15.95 4.92 7.11
CA ASP A 244 15.56 3.83 8.01
C ASP A 244 14.37 4.23 8.92
N ASN A 245 14.06 5.52 9.11
CA ASN A 245 12.89 5.95 9.89
C ASN A 245 11.56 5.55 9.24
N LEU A 246 11.57 5.36 7.92
CA LEU A 246 10.40 4.88 7.15
C LEU A 246 10.16 3.37 7.32
N GLN A 247 11.02 2.65 8.03
CA GLN A 247 10.74 1.27 8.45
C GLN A 247 9.71 1.23 9.58
N SER A 248 9.52 2.32 10.33
CA SER A 248 8.49 2.39 11.36
C SER A 248 7.08 2.45 10.77
N VAL A 249 6.08 1.95 11.49
CA VAL A 249 4.67 2.05 11.09
C VAL A 249 4.26 3.51 10.99
N LYS A 250 4.76 4.38 11.89
CA LYS A 250 4.45 5.81 11.88
C LYS A 250 5.06 6.49 10.65
N GLY A 251 6.34 6.23 10.34
CA GLY A 251 7.01 6.75 9.15
C GLY A 251 6.37 6.28 7.85
N ALA A 252 6.03 4.99 7.74
CA ALA A 252 5.32 4.44 6.57
C ALA A 252 3.95 5.11 6.37
N LYS A 253 3.17 5.29 7.45
CA LYS A 253 1.89 6.03 7.40
C LYS A 253 2.07 7.49 7.01
N ALA A 254 3.07 8.17 7.57
CA ALA A 254 3.37 9.55 7.26
C ALA A 254 3.71 9.71 5.78
N PHE A 255 4.57 8.85 5.23
CA PHE A 255 4.90 8.83 3.80
C PHE A 255 3.67 8.61 2.93
N LYS A 256 2.87 7.58 3.24
CA LYS A 256 1.63 7.27 2.51
C LYS A 256 0.67 8.46 2.50
N ASN A 257 0.41 9.05 3.66
CA ASN A 257 -0.51 10.17 3.80
C ASN A 257 0.02 11.43 3.09
N TRP A 258 1.32 11.71 3.23
CA TRP A 258 1.99 12.81 2.52
C TRP A 258 1.90 12.65 1.00
N ALA A 259 2.17 11.46 0.46
CA ALA A 259 2.03 11.20 -0.97
C ALA A 259 0.58 11.45 -1.44
N ARG A 260 -0.43 11.10 -0.63
CA ARG A 260 -1.83 11.43 -0.96
C ARG A 260 -2.11 12.94 -1.00
N MET A 261 -1.42 13.76 -0.21
CA MET A 261 -1.55 15.22 -0.27
C MET A 261 -1.02 15.81 -1.58
N LEU A 262 -0.19 15.07 -2.30
CA LEU A 262 0.34 15.44 -3.61
C LEU A 262 -0.61 15.06 -4.77
N ILE A 263 -1.74 14.41 -4.49
CA ILE A 263 -2.79 14.20 -5.48
C ILE A 263 -3.35 15.58 -5.88
N ASN A 264 -3.46 15.78 -7.19
CA ASN A 264 -3.92 17.02 -7.82
C ASN A 264 -3.09 18.23 -7.37
N ASN A 265 -1.80 18.00 -7.16
CA ASN A 265 -0.82 19.05 -6.94
C ASN A 265 -0.21 19.42 -8.30
N SER A 266 -0.38 20.67 -8.73
CA SER A 266 0.04 21.11 -10.06
C SER A 266 1.55 21.02 -10.26
N LEU A 267 2.35 21.20 -9.20
CA LEU A 267 3.80 20.97 -9.27
C LEU A 267 4.13 19.55 -9.73
N MET A 268 3.49 18.57 -9.11
CA MET A 268 3.75 17.16 -9.40
C MET A 268 3.27 16.77 -10.80
N GLN A 269 2.15 17.33 -11.23
CA GLN A 269 1.62 17.13 -12.57
C GLN A 269 2.56 17.70 -13.65
N GLU A 270 3.11 18.90 -13.44
CA GLU A 270 4.05 19.52 -14.39
C GLU A 270 5.37 18.74 -14.47
N ILE A 271 5.90 18.25 -13.34
CA ILE A 271 7.11 17.41 -13.34
C ILE A 271 6.88 16.13 -14.16
N TYR A 272 5.72 15.50 -13.99
CA TYR A 272 5.36 14.31 -14.76
C TYR A 272 5.24 14.62 -16.25
N LEU A 273 4.56 15.72 -16.59
CA LEU A 273 4.33 16.11 -17.98
C LEU A 273 5.64 16.38 -18.72
N ASP A 274 6.61 17.06 -18.08
CA ASP A 274 7.94 17.30 -18.62
C ASP A 274 8.67 15.98 -18.95
N GLU A 275 8.56 14.98 -18.08
CA GLU A 275 9.19 13.67 -18.30
C GLU A 275 8.47 12.83 -19.36
N TYR A 276 7.15 12.86 -19.37
CA TYR A 276 6.34 12.21 -20.40
C TYR A 276 6.71 12.72 -21.80
N LYS A 277 6.83 14.05 -21.96
CA LYS A 277 7.22 14.67 -23.24
C LYS A 277 8.59 14.21 -23.70
N LYS A 278 9.57 14.11 -22.79
CA LYS A 278 10.92 13.61 -23.11
C LYS A 278 10.91 12.15 -23.52
N TYR A 279 10.17 11.30 -22.81
CA TYR A 279 10.13 9.88 -23.09
C TYR A 279 9.49 9.58 -24.46
N TYR A 280 8.43 10.29 -24.80
CA TYR A 280 7.68 10.06 -26.04
C TYR A 280 8.10 10.97 -27.21
N ASN A 281 9.18 11.75 -27.07
CA ASN A 281 9.61 12.76 -28.05
C ASN A 281 8.46 13.67 -28.54
N SER A 282 7.50 13.95 -27.64
CA SER A 282 6.30 14.72 -27.95
C SER A 282 6.47 16.14 -27.40
N GLU A 283 7.23 16.97 -28.11
CA GLU A 283 7.46 18.36 -27.69
C GLU A 283 6.18 19.22 -27.71
N ASN A 284 5.12 18.76 -28.40
CA ASN A 284 3.87 19.48 -28.57
C ASN A 284 2.67 18.54 -28.34
N LEU A 285 2.37 18.24 -27.07
CA LEU A 285 1.05 17.72 -26.69
C LEU A 285 -0.01 18.81 -26.97
N SER A 286 -1.18 18.41 -27.47
CA SER A 286 -2.30 19.34 -27.57
C SER A 286 -2.83 19.70 -26.17
N PRO A 287 -3.48 20.86 -25.98
CA PRO A 287 -4.11 21.21 -24.71
C PRO A 287 -5.07 20.13 -24.19
N GLU A 288 -5.81 19.48 -25.10
CA GLU A 288 -6.72 18.37 -24.78
C GLU A 288 -5.97 17.15 -24.25
N GLN A 289 -4.80 16.82 -24.82
CA GLN A 289 -3.96 15.74 -24.33
C GLN A 289 -3.38 16.05 -22.95
N GLU A 290 -2.97 17.30 -22.73
CA GLU A 290 -2.54 17.75 -21.40
C GLU A 290 -3.67 17.65 -20.39
N GLU A 291 -4.88 18.13 -20.72
CA GLU A 291 -6.07 18.03 -19.85
C GLU A 291 -6.44 16.59 -19.51
N VAL A 292 -6.38 15.67 -20.48
CA VAL A 292 -6.60 14.23 -20.21
C VAL A 292 -5.53 13.69 -19.27
N LEU A 293 -4.26 14.07 -19.44
CA LEU A 293 -3.21 13.69 -18.50
C LEU A 293 -3.47 14.31 -17.11
N TYR A 294 -3.89 15.56 -17.02
CA TYR A 294 -4.25 16.19 -15.74
C TYR A 294 -5.44 15.50 -15.06
N ALA A 295 -6.48 15.12 -15.82
CA ALA A 295 -7.67 14.43 -15.31
C ALA A 295 -7.36 13.01 -14.82
N LEU A 296 -6.36 12.35 -15.41
CA LEU A 296 -5.87 11.03 -14.99
C LEU A 296 -4.87 11.10 -13.83
N TRP A 297 -4.63 12.29 -13.25
CA TRP A 297 -3.72 12.44 -12.13
C TRP A 297 -4.26 11.75 -10.88
N ASN A 298 -3.59 10.68 -10.49
CA ASN A 298 -3.98 9.83 -9.37
C ASN A 298 -2.75 9.48 -8.53
N ILE A 299 -2.97 8.67 -7.50
CA ILE A 299 -1.90 8.27 -6.58
C ILE A 299 -0.75 7.53 -7.30
N THR A 300 -1.04 6.74 -8.35
CA THR A 300 -0.01 6.06 -9.13
C THR A 300 1.00 7.04 -9.70
N ARG A 301 0.51 8.10 -10.35
CA ARG A 301 1.36 9.11 -10.98
C ARG A 301 2.15 9.94 -9.96
N VAL A 302 1.57 10.16 -8.77
CA VAL A 302 2.34 10.76 -7.67
C VAL A 302 3.56 9.91 -7.36
N TYR A 303 3.40 8.60 -7.14
CA TYR A 303 4.52 7.71 -6.83
C TYR A 303 5.51 7.62 -7.98
N GLU A 304 5.06 7.55 -9.23
CA GLU A 304 5.96 7.58 -10.41
C GLU A 304 6.80 8.86 -10.45
N THR A 305 6.20 10.03 -10.20
CA THR A 305 6.94 11.29 -10.11
C THR A 305 7.92 11.30 -8.94
N LEU A 306 7.53 10.77 -7.77
CA LEU A 306 8.44 10.62 -6.64
C LEU A 306 9.63 9.71 -6.99
N ASP A 307 9.40 8.63 -7.73
CA ASP A 307 10.46 7.72 -8.19
C ASP A 307 11.42 8.40 -9.16
N ILE A 308 10.91 9.23 -10.08
CA ILE A 308 11.73 10.05 -10.98
C ILE A 308 12.62 11.01 -10.18
N LEU A 309 12.03 11.74 -9.21
CA LEU A 309 12.76 12.68 -8.38
C LEU A 309 13.83 11.98 -7.54
N LEU A 310 13.50 10.83 -6.96
CA LEU A 310 14.45 10.03 -6.20
C LEU A 310 15.57 9.48 -7.09
N SER A 311 15.25 8.96 -8.27
CA SER A 311 16.21 8.42 -9.23
C SER A 311 17.21 9.49 -9.71
N ARG A 312 16.74 10.71 -9.95
CA ARG A 312 17.62 11.87 -10.25
C ARG A 312 18.57 12.15 -9.10
N LEU A 313 18.09 12.08 -7.85
CA LEU A 313 18.90 12.31 -6.67
C LEU A 313 19.95 11.20 -6.48
N ILE A 314 19.56 9.93 -6.62
CA ILE A 314 20.48 8.77 -6.57
C ILE A 314 21.55 8.89 -7.66
N THR A 315 21.15 9.15 -8.91
CA THR A 315 22.08 9.31 -10.03
C THR A 315 23.08 10.43 -9.76
N LYS A 316 22.60 11.58 -9.28
CA LYS A 316 23.45 12.73 -8.96
C LYS A 316 24.40 12.45 -7.79
N SER A 317 24.00 11.60 -6.85
CA SER A 317 24.83 11.21 -5.70
C SER A 317 26.05 10.38 -6.11
N GLY A 318 25.98 9.68 -7.25
CA GLY A 318 27.07 8.81 -7.74
C GLY A 318 27.36 7.59 -6.87
N THR A 319 26.53 7.30 -5.86
CA THR A 319 26.69 6.14 -4.96
C THR A 319 25.52 5.16 -5.09
N LYS A 320 25.82 3.88 -4.87
CA LYS A 320 24.81 2.81 -4.77
C LYS A 320 24.23 2.66 -3.36
N ASN A 321 24.90 3.22 -2.35
CA ASN A 321 24.55 3.06 -0.93
C ASN A 321 24.14 4.40 -0.32
N LEU A 322 23.24 5.11 -0.98
CA LEU A 322 22.74 6.39 -0.48
C LEU A 322 21.96 6.17 0.82
N LYS A 323 22.34 6.90 1.88
CA LYS A 323 21.66 6.87 3.19
C LYS A 323 21.49 8.28 3.73
N GLY A 324 20.37 8.53 4.40
CA GLY A 324 20.03 9.83 4.96
C GLY A 324 18.63 9.86 5.54
N THR A 325 18.05 11.06 5.61
CA THR A 325 16.72 11.27 6.15
C THR A 325 15.91 12.17 5.22
N PHE A 326 14.61 11.90 5.10
CA PHE A 326 13.68 12.75 4.38
C PHE A 326 12.86 13.60 5.34
N GLU A 327 12.77 14.89 5.03
CA GLU A 327 11.71 15.74 5.57
C GLU A 327 10.67 15.97 4.47
N LEU A 328 9.42 15.65 4.75
CA LEU A 328 8.33 15.62 3.78
C LEU A 328 7.57 16.95 3.83
N ILE A 329 7.55 17.67 2.72
CA ILE A 329 6.92 19.00 2.63
C ILE A 329 5.61 18.88 1.86
N TYR A 330 4.55 19.52 2.34
CA TYR A 330 3.30 19.64 1.61
C TYR A 330 2.60 20.95 1.94
N PHE A 331 1.65 21.33 1.08
CA PHE A 331 0.73 22.41 1.35
C PHE A 331 -0.64 21.81 1.70
N ASP A 332 -1.14 22.11 2.89
CA ASP A 332 -2.45 21.65 3.34
C ASP A 332 -3.53 22.61 2.82
N LYS A 333 -4.38 22.09 1.94
CA LYS A 333 -5.44 22.87 1.29
C LYS A 333 -6.55 23.29 2.26
N ASN A 334 -6.70 22.60 3.40
CA ASN A 334 -7.80 22.86 4.33
C ASN A 334 -7.54 24.11 5.17
N ASP A 335 -6.33 24.23 5.73
CA ASP A 335 -5.94 25.41 6.53
C ASP A 335 -5.04 26.40 5.78
N LYS A 336 -4.69 26.09 4.52
CA LYS A 336 -3.89 26.91 3.61
C LYS A 336 -2.48 27.19 4.15
N GLN A 337 -1.85 26.19 4.76
CA GLN A 337 -0.53 26.31 5.34
C GLN A 337 0.46 25.29 4.77
N ALA A 338 1.71 25.71 4.62
CA ALA A 338 2.81 24.80 4.34
C ALA A 338 3.17 24.04 5.62
N LYS A 339 3.36 22.73 5.48
CA LYS A 339 3.64 21.82 6.59
C LYS A 339 4.82 20.89 6.27
N LEU A 340 5.51 20.49 7.32
CA LEU A 340 6.66 19.61 7.30
C LEU A 340 6.41 18.39 8.20
N LEU A 341 6.73 17.19 7.71
CA LEU A 341 6.80 15.96 8.51
C LEU A 341 8.25 15.48 8.56
N LYS A 342 8.74 15.16 9.75
CA LYS A 342 10.10 14.65 9.94
C LYS A 342 10.19 13.71 11.13
N ALA A 343 11.13 12.77 11.07
CA ALA A 343 11.33 11.74 12.09
C ALA A 343 11.59 12.33 13.49
N ASP A 344 12.40 13.38 13.59
CA ASP A 344 12.74 14.04 14.87
C ASP A 344 11.52 14.61 15.62
N ASN A 345 10.42 14.87 14.90
CA ASN A 345 9.16 15.33 15.49
C ASN A 345 8.09 14.24 15.44
N ASP A 346 8.51 12.97 15.38
CA ASP A 346 7.64 11.81 15.30
C ASP A 346 6.61 11.93 14.15
N TYR A 347 6.98 12.59 13.05
CA TYR A 347 6.08 12.89 11.93
C TYR A 347 4.79 13.65 12.29
N GLU A 348 4.74 14.33 13.44
CA GLU A 348 3.69 15.30 13.71
C GLU A 348 3.87 16.54 12.83
N ALA A 349 2.76 17.07 12.31
CA ALA A 349 2.80 18.15 11.33
C ALA A 349 3.30 19.46 11.95
N ILE A 350 4.38 19.99 11.38
CA ILE A 350 4.94 21.28 11.76
C ILE A 350 4.52 22.32 10.72
N ILE A 351 3.84 23.37 11.15
CA ILE A 351 3.55 24.54 10.30
C ILE A 351 4.87 25.27 10.05
N ILE A 352 5.19 25.54 8.79
CA ILE A 352 6.39 26.26 8.38
C ILE A 352 6.01 27.55 7.64
N GLN A 353 6.67 28.65 7.99
CA GLN A 353 6.52 29.94 7.30
C GLN A 353 7.62 30.16 6.26
N ASP A 354 8.80 29.58 6.51
CA ASP A 354 9.95 29.59 5.62
C ASP A 354 10.87 28.39 5.89
N LEU A 355 11.65 28.03 4.87
CA LEU A 355 12.77 27.09 4.96
C LEU A 355 14.05 27.90 4.97
N ASP A 356 14.91 27.72 5.98
CA ASP A 356 16.24 28.32 6.03
C ASP A 356 17.06 27.90 4.81
N LEU A 357 17.23 28.80 3.83
CA LEU A 357 17.91 28.50 2.57
C LEU A 357 19.44 28.58 2.71
N SER A 358 19.97 29.08 3.83
CA SER A 358 21.42 28.98 4.09
C SER A 358 21.86 27.51 4.16
N LYS A 359 20.92 26.63 4.51
CA LYS A 359 21.08 25.18 4.40
C LYS A 359 20.97 24.74 2.94
N LYS A 360 22.09 24.28 2.39
CA LYS A 360 22.25 23.82 0.99
C LYS A 360 21.19 22.81 0.52
N TYR A 361 20.72 21.91 1.38
CA TYR A 361 19.70 20.91 1.04
C TYR A 361 18.28 21.51 0.94
N ASN A 362 17.95 22.51 1.77
CA ASN A 362 16.71 23.28 1.66
C ASN A 362 16.71 24.06 0.35
N ASN A 363 17.79 24.81 0.11
CA ASN A 363 17.96 25.61 -1.09
C ASN A 363 17.91 24.75 -2.36
N PHE A 364 18.52 23.56 -2.35
CA PHE A 364 18.40 22.60 -3.45
C PHE A 364 16.94 22.21 -3.70
N SER A 365 16.24 21.76 -2.67
CA SER A 365 14.88 21.22 -2.78
C SER A 365 13.91 22.29 -3.27
N VAL A 366 14.02 23.49 -2.71
CA VAL A 366 13.25 24.68 -3.07
C VAL A 366 13.58 25.14 -4.50
N SER A 367 14.86 25.17 -4.88
CA SER A 367 15.28 25.57 -6.24
C SER A 367 14.93 24.54 -7.32
N LYS A 368 14.79 23.27 -6.95
CA LYS A 368 14.44 22.16 -7.85
C LYS A 368 13.00 21.69 -7.73
N PHE A 369 12.22 22.32 -6.86
CA PHE A 369 10.83 21.98 -6.58
C PHE A 369 10.62 20.51 -6.17
N TYR A 370 11.48 20.00 -5.30
CA TYR A 370 11.27 18.69 -4.69
C TYR A 370 10.23 18.85 -3.57
N PRO A 371 9.23 17.96 -3.45
CA PRO A 371 8.27 17.98 -2.35
C PRO A 371 8.84 17.40 -1.04
N PHE A 372 10.15 17.17 -0.99
CA PHE A 372 10.87 16.67 0.16
C PHE A 372 12.27 17.28 0.21
N ILE A 373 12.82 17.34 1.42
CA ILE A 373 14.23 17.62 1.67
C ILE A 373 14.92 16.29 1.95
N PHE A 374 16.03 16.02 1.27
CA PHE A 374 16.88 14.89 1.60
C PHE A 374 18.14 15.39 2.32
N ILE A 375 18.42 14.83 3.49
CA ILE A 375 19.59 15.15 4.31
C ILE A 375 20.49 13.91 4.34
N PRO A 376 21.59 13.88 3.55
CA PRO A 376 22.51 12.76 3.53
C PRO A 376 23.17 12.55 4.89
N LYS A 377 23.33 11.28 5.31
CA LYS A 377 24.07 10.93 6.52
C LYS A 377 25.57 11.21 6.38
N ASP A 378 26.10 11.11 5.16
CA ASP A 378 27.49 11.40 4.82
C ASP A 378 27.65 12.89 4.45
N GLU A 379 28.48 13.60 5.22
CA GLU A 379 28.73 15.03 5.01
C GLU A 379 29.49 15.32 3.70
N MET A 380 30.44 14.47 3.32
CA MET A 380 31.21 14.62 2.07
C MET A 380 30.29 14.43 0.86
N LEU A 381 29.39 13.45 0.94
CA LEU A 381 28.35 13.26 -0.06
C LEU A 381 27.42 14.47 -0.12
N SER A 382 27.01 15.01 1.04
CA SER A 382 26.18 16.21 1.13
C SER A 382 26.84 17.43 0.48
N ARG A 383 28.14 17.65 0.71
CA ARG A 383 28.91 18.70 0.03
C ARG A 383 28.92 18.49 -1.48
N THR A 384 29.19 17.28 -1.96
CA THR A 384 29.22 16.97 -3.39
C THR A 384 27.85 17.14 -4.05
N LEU A 385 26.79 16.60 -3.44
CA LEU A 385 25.42 16.61 -3.96
C LEU A 385 24.87 18.03 -4.07
N TYR A 386 25.20 18.89 -3.10
CA TYR A 386 24.62 20.22 -2.95
C TYR A 386 25.58 21.39 -3.14
N HIS A 387 26.83 21.19 -3.58
CA HIS A 387 27.83 22.27 -3.71
C HIS A 387 27.33 23.51 -4.48
N LYS A 388 26.48 23.32 -5.51
CA LYS A 388 25.91 24.43 -6.30
C LYS A 388 24.80 25.20 -5.60
N TYR A 389 24.44 24.82 -4.38
CA TYR A 389 23.35 25.39 -3.58
C TYR A 389 23.84 25.85 -2.21
N ASP A 390 25.15 25.76 -1.99
CA ASP A 390 25.84 26.26 -0.81
C ASP A 390 26.28 27.71 -1.09
N TYR A 391 25.39 28.65 -0.85
CA TYR A 391 25.62 30.07 -1.17
C TYR A 391 26.32 30.85 -0.05
N GLY A 392 26.63 30.21 1.08
CA GLY A 392 27.16 30.89 2.26
C GLY A 392 26.14 31.89 2.81
N ASN A 393 26.32 33.17 2.52
CA ASN A 393 25.41 34.23 2.96
C ASN A 393 24.31 34.47 1.93
N ILE A 394 23.07 34.26 2.36
CA ILE A 394 21.87 34.51 1.56
C ILE A 394 21.19 35.79 2.07
N SER A 395 20.78 36.67 1.15
CA SER A 395 20.07 37.90 1.53
C SER A 395 18.67 37.60 2.05
N GLN A 396 18.15 38.47 2.93
CA GLN A 396 16.78 38.31 3.46
C GLN A 396 15.73 38.39 2.36
N GLU A 397 15.96 39.20 1.33
CA GLU A 397 15.07 39.30 0.16
C GLU A 397 15.06 37.97 -0.60
N TYR A 398 16.22 37.37 -0.87
CA TYR A 398 16.27 36.07 -1.53
C TYR A 398 15.55 34.99 -0.71
N GLN A 399 15.82 34.93 0.61
CA GLN A 399 15.18 34.00 1.54
C GLN A 399 13.65 34.10 1.45
N LYS A 400 13.13 35.33 1.52
CA LYS A 400 11.69 35.61 1.48
C LYS A 400 11.09 35.26 0.12
N ASP A 401 11.60 35.85 -0.96
CA ASP A 401 11.03 35.72 -2.30
C ASP A 401 11.03 34.27 -2.77
N ARG A 402 12.09 33.54 -2.45
CA ARG A 402 12.22 32.14 -2.85
C ARG A 402 11.28 31.22 -2.08
N ASN A 403 11.08 31.44 -0.79
CA ASN A 403 10.12 30.68 0.01
C ASN A 403 8.68 30.98 -0.39
N GLU A 404 8.30 32.27 -0.53
CA GLU A 404 6.97 32.67 -1.03
C GLU A 404 6.69 31.97 -2.36
N PHE A 405 7.66 32.01 -3.27
CA PHE A 405 7.53 31.36 -4.57
C PHE A 405 7.31 29.85 -4.47
N TYR A 406 8.14 29.15 -3.71
CA TYR A 406 8.07 27.70 -3.60
C TYR A 406 6.77 27.23 -2.92
N PHE A 407 6.31 27.92 -1.88
CA PHE A 407 5.04 27.58 -1.24
C PHE A 407 3.82 27.88 -2.10
N ASN A 408 3.84 28.96 -2.88
CA ASN A 408 2.78 29.21 -3.87
C ASN A 408 2.74 28.09 -4.90
N VAL A 409 3.91 27.64 -5.39
CA VAL A 409 3.99 26.50 -6.31
C VAL A 409 3.48 25.20 -5.66
N LEU A 410 3.81 24.94 -4.40
CA LEU A 410 3.28 23.79 -3.65
C LEU A 410 1.76 23.88 -3.42
N ALA A 411 1.23 25.08 -3.21
CA ALA A 411 -0.20 25.35 -3.12
C ALA A 411 -0.91 25.17 -4.47
N GLY A 412 -0.14 25.10 -5.54
CA GLY A 412 -0.59 24.99 -6.92
C GLY A 412 -0.94 26.32 -7.57
N GLU A 413 -0.52 27.43 -6.96
CA GLU A 413 -0.67 28.77 -7.48
C GLU A 413 0.42 29.08 -8.52
N LYS A 414 0.04 29.77 -9.59
CA LYS A 414 1.01 30.32 -10.54
C LYS A 414 1.60 31.59 -9.95
N SER A 415 2.93 31.70 -9.99
CA SER A 415 3.62 32.93 -9.63
C SER A 415 4.38 33.48 -10.82
N ASP A 416 4.04 34.70 -11.23
CA ASP A 416 4.73 35.45 -12.27
C ASP A 416 5.87 36.30 -11.72
N LYS A 417 5.99 36.38 -10.38
CA LYS A 417 6.90 37.29 -9.68
C LYS A 417 8.36 36.83 -9.70
N TYR A 418 8.62 35.54 -9.88
CA TYR A 418 9.98 34.99 -9.75
C TYR A 418 10.43 34.23 -11.00
N TRP A 419 11.61 34.59 -11.53
CA TRP A 419 12.24 33.88 -12.63
C TRP A 419 13.24 32.83 -12.11
N SER A 420 12.98 31.55 -12.35
CA SER A 420 14.00 30.50 -12.22
C SER A 420 14.02 29.67 -13.51
N SER A 421 15.21 29.28 -13.98
CA SER A 421 15.30 28.47 -15.21
C SER A 421 14.58 27.13 -15.07
N SER A 422 14.54 26.56 -13.85
CA SER A 422 13.78 25.35 -13.54
C SER A 422 12.27 25.61 -13.64
N TYR A 423 11.74 26.68 -13.03
CA TYR A 423 10.31 27.01 -13.13
C TYR A 423 9.90 27.43 -14.54
N HIS A 424 10.75 28.18 -15.24
CA HIS A 424 10.47 28.56 -16.63
C HIS A 424 10.43 27.34 -17.54
N LYS A 425 11.34 26.37 -17.36
CA LYS A 425 11.26 25.08 -18.06
C LYS A 425 9.95 24.35 -17.76
N MET A 426 9.53 24.33 -16.50
CA MET A 426 8.27 23.71 -16.09
C MET A 426 7.04 24.43 -16.64
N THR A 427 7.01 25.76 -16.69
CA THR A 427 5.81 26.56 -17.06
C THR A 427 5.76 27.00 -18.53
N LYS A 428 6.79 26.72 -19.34
CA LYS A 428 6.83 27.10 -20.76
C LYS A 428 5.70 26.45 -21.59
N SER A 429 5.14 25.33 -21.13
CA SER A 429 3.96 24.64 -21.66
C SER A 429 2.67 25.44 -21.51
N LEU A 430 2.43 26.04 -20.34
CA LEU A 430 1.20 26.77 -20.02
C LEU A 430 0.97 28.01 -20.89
N ARG A 431 2.04 28.63 -21.40
CA ARG A 431 1.95 29.84 -22.25
C ARG A 431 1.35 29.58 -23.63
N LYS A 432 1.23 28.32 -24.07
CA LYS A 432 0.60 27.99 -25.35
C LYS A 432 -0.92 27.73 -25.25
N VAL A 433 -1.46 27.58 -24.05
CA VAL A 433 -2.87 27.21 -23.83
C VAL A 433 -3.81 28.42 -23.72
N TYR A 434 -3.28 29.62 -23.46
CA TYR A 434 -4.09 30.84 -23.26
C TYR A 434 -3.73 32.01 -24.19
N VAL A 435 -3.25 31.71 -25.40
CA VAL A 435 -3.25 32.69 -26.50
C VAL A 435 -4.07 32.11 -27.65
N SER A 436 -5.38 32.04 -27.43
CA SER A 436 -6.41 32.00 -28.48
C SER A 436 -7.67 32.68 -27.98
#